data_AF-X1S9C8-F1
#
_entry.id   AF-X1S9C8-F1
#
_cell.length_a   1.000
_cell.length_b   1.000
_cell.length_c   1.000
_cell.angle_alpha   90.00
_cell.angle_beta   90.00
_cell.angle_gamma   90.00
#
_symmetry.space_group_name_H-M   'P 1'
#
loop_
_entity.id
_entity.type
_entity.pdbx_description
1 polymer ?
#
loop_
_entity_poly.entity_id
_entity_poly.type
_entity_poly.pdbx_seq_one_letter_code
_entity_poly.pdbx_strand_id
1 'polypeptide(L)'
;MLKNIRSAVRNSLIYGLGNLSVKLVGLILIPIYTDPKYLSINDYGVLGVVEATSQVIIAILGLALAQALTRWYWDQSFSDKQKSMFFTLLTFLLGFSFFLFICFYPFSGQLSILLFEKADFSRLLRLLMDS
;
A
#
# COMPACT_ATOMS: atom_id res chain seq x y z
N MET A 1 -19.80 32.79 1.73
CA MET A 1 -20.00 31.62 2.62
C MET A 1 -20.61 30.41 1.88
N LEU A 2 -21.77 30.55 1.21
CA LEU A 2 -22.43 29.46 0.46
C LEU A 2 -21.54 28.76 -0.59
N LYS A 3 -20.69 29.51 -1.32
CA LYS A 3 -19.74 28.95 -2.30
C LYS A 3 -18.69 28.03 -1.66
N ASN A 4 -18.23 28.34 -0.44
CA ASN A 4 -17.26 27.54 0.28
C ASN A 4 -17.90 26.25 0.84
N ILE A 5 -19.14 26.34 1.33
CA ILE A 5 -19.92 25.17 1.76
C ILE A 5 -20.15 24.23 0.57
N ARG A 6 -20.53 24.76 -0.59
CA ARG A 6 -20.70 23.96 -1.82
C ARG A 6 -19.40 23.26 -2.24
N SER A 7 -18.27 23.95 -2.13
CA SER A 7 -16.95 23.36 -2.44
C SER A 7 -16.57 22.28 -1.44
N ALA A 8 -16.79 22.51 -0.14
CA ALA A 8 -16.52 21.54 0.92
C ALA A 8 -17.37 20.28 0.74
N VAL A 9 -18.67 20.40 0.52
CA VAL A 9 -19.57 19.26 0.27
C VAL A 9 -19.13 18.46 -0.96
N ARG A 10 -18.78 19.15 -2.07
CA ARG A 10 -18.28 18.49 -3.28
C ARG A 10 -16.99 17.71 -2.99
N ASN A 11 -16.03 18.31 -2.30
CA ASN A 11 -14.78 17.63 -1.95
C ASN A 11 -15.06 16.45 -1.02
N SER A 12 -15.88 16.61 0.02
CA SER A 12 -16.28 15.54 0.93
C SER A 12 -16.98 14.38 0.22
N LEU A 13 -17.84 14.64 -0.77
CA LEU A 13 -18.45 13.59 -1.58
C LEU A 13 -17.42 12.86 -2.44
N ILE A 14 -16.48 13.57 -3.07
CA ILE A 14 -15.42 12.95 -3.90
C ILE A 14 -14.51 12.07 -3.03
N TYR A 15 -13.99 12.61 -1.92
CA TYR A 15 -13.15 11.84 -1.00
C TYR A 15 -13.92 10.70 -0.31
N GLY A 16 -15.18 10.96 0.06
CA GLY A 16 -16.07 9.99 0.68
C GLY A 16 -16.38 8.81 -0.25
N LEU A 17 -16.68 9.08 -1.52
CA LEU A 17 -16.88 8.04 -2.54
C LEU A 17 -15.60 7.23 -2.77
N GLY A 18 -14.43 7.87 -2.78
CA GLY A 18 -13.14 7.16 -2.87
C GLY A 18 -12.97 6.15 -1.74
N ASN A 19 -13.15 6.60 -0.49
CA ASN A 19 -13.05 5.72 0.68
C ASN A 19 -14.13 4.63 0.72
N LEU A 20 -15.37 4.96 0.32
CA LEU A 20 -16.46 3.99 0.26
C LEU A 20 -16.19 2.91 -0.79
N SER A 21 -15.64 3.29 -1.95
CA SER A 21 -15.30 2.37 -3.03
C SER A 21 -14.31 1.31 -2.56
N VAL A 22 -13.27 1.69 -1.82
CA VAL A 22 -12.30 0.75 -1.25
C VAL A 22 -12.98 -0.25 -0.32
N LYS A 23 -13.89 0.22 0.56
CA LYS A 23 -14.65 -0.66 1.46
C LYS A 23 -15.60 -1.60 0.73
N LEU A 24 -16.24 -1.13 -0.34
CA LEU A 24 -17.13 -1.94 -1.16
C LEU A 24 -16.36 -3.06 -1.88
N VAL A 25 -15.18 -2.76 -2.42
CA VAL A 25 -14.28 -3.78 -2.98
C VAL A 25 -13.91 -4.81 -1.92
N GLY A 26 -13.54 -4.37 -0.71
CA GLY A 26 -13.28 -5.28 0.41
C GLY A 26 -14.46 -6.19 0.73
N LEU A 27 -15.68 -5.64 0.76
CA LEU A 27 -16.90 -6.42 1.03
C LEU A 27 -17.18 -7.46 -0.06
N ILE A 28 -16.95 -7.11 -1.33
CA ILE A 28 -17.05 -8.05 -2.47
C ILE A 28 -15.97 -9.14 -2.39
N LEU A 29 -14.79 -8.82 -1.83
CA LEU A 29 -13.70 -9.77 -1.65
C LEU A 29 -13.88 -10.71 -0.45
N ILE A 30 -14.72 -10.39 0.54
CA ILE A 30 -14.94 -11.30 1.68
C ILE A 30 -15.39 -12.71 1.22
N PRO A 31 -16.40 -12.86 0.35
CA PRO A 31 -16.77 -14.16 -0.20
C PRO A 31 -15.64 -14.85 -0.95
N ILE A 32 -14.80 -14.13 -1.73
CA ILE A 32 -13.71 -14.77 -2.47
C ILE A 32 -12.63 -15.29 -1.52
N TYR A 33 -12.35 -14.58 -0.43
CA TYR A 33 -11.33 -14.97 0.55
C TYR A 33 -11.80 -16.04 1.53
N THR A 34 -13.12 -16.15 1.76
CA THR A 34 -13.69 -17.06 2.76
C THR A 34 -14.30 -18.32 2.13
N ASP A 35 -14.51 -18.34 0.81
CA ASP A 35 -14.98 -19.54 0.12
C ASP A 35 -13.85 -20.61 0.08
N PRO A 36 -14.05 -21.77 0.73
CA PRO A 36 -13.06 -22.84 0.83
C PRO A 36 -12.59 -23.39 -0.52
N LYS A 37 -13.35 -23.14 -1.59
CA LYS A 37 -12.99 -23.52 -2.95
C LYS A 37 -11.85 -22.69 -3.52
N TYR A 38 -11.68 -21.46 -3.06
CA TYR A 38 -10.67 -20.52 -3.56
C TYR A 38 -9.51 -20.31 -2.59
N LEU A 39 -9.79 -20.29 -1.28
CA LEU A 39 -8.77 -20.20 -0.24
C LEU A 39 -9.05 -21.22 0.86
N SER A 40 -8.04 -22.02 1.21
CA SER A 40 -8.16 -22.84 2.42
C SER A 40 -8.09 -21.95 3.67
N ILE A 41 -8.60 -22.46 4.79
CA ILE A 41 -8.54 -21.75 6.09
C ILE A 41 -7.08 -21.39 6.45
N ASN A 42 -6.12 -22.24 6.10
CA ASN A 42 -4.70 -21.99 6.32
C ASN A 42 -4.19 -20.84 5.43
N ASP A 43 -4.59 -20.79 4.16
CA ASP A 43 -4.18 -19.73 3.24
C ASP A 43 -4.74 -18.36 3.68
N TYR A 44 -5.95 -18.35 4.24
CA TYR A 44 -6.56 -17.14 4.78
C TYR A 44 -5.82 -16.62 6.02
N GLY A 45 -5.41 -17.54 6.91
CA GLY A 45 -4.56 -17.19 8.06
C GLY A 45 -3.22 -16.60 7.64
N VAL A 46 -2.59 -17.17 6.61
CA VAL A 46 -1.34 -16.65 6.04
C VAL A 46 -1.54 -15.25 5.46
N LEU A 47 -2.60 -15.04 4.68
CA LEU A 47 -2.93 -13.73 4.11
C LEU A 47 -3.06 -12.66 5.21
N GLY A 48 -3.76 -12.97 6.31
CA GLY A 48 -3.91 -12.05 7.44
C GLY A 48 -2.58 -11.69 8.11
N VAL A 49 -1.68 -12.66 8.29
CA VAL A 49 -0.34 -12.41 8.85
C VAL A 49 0.52 -11.58 7.89
N VAL A 50 0.47 -11.87 6.58
CA VAL A 50 1.13 -11.07 5.55
C VAL A 50 0.63 -9.62 5.58
N GLU A 51 -0.68 -9.42 5.67
CA GLU A 51 -1.29 -8.09 5.67
C GLU A 51 -0.89 -7.28 6.91
N ALA A 52 -0.98 -7.89 8.10
CA ALA A 52 -0.56 -7.25 9.35
C ALA A 52 0.93 -6.89 9.34
N THR A 53 1.79 -7.81 8.89
CA THR A 53 3.24 -7.58 8.80
C THR A 53 3.55 -6.48 7.78
N SER A 54 2.85 -6.47 6.64
CA SER A 54 3.00 -5.44 5.61
C SER A 54 2.66 -4.05 6.17
N GLN A 55 1.62 -3.93 7.00
CA GLN A 55 1.30 -2.65 7.64
C GLN A 55 2.42 -2.16 8.57
N VAL A 56 3.03 -3.06 9.34
CA VAL A 56 4.18 -2.72 10.19
C VAL A 56 5.38 -2.28 9.35
N ILE A 57 5.68 -3.00 8.27
CA ILE A 57 6.76 -2.65 7.35
C ILE A 57 6.50 -1.27 6.72
N ILE A 58 5.28 -1.00 6.25
CA ILE A 58 4.89 0.30 5.70
C ILE A 58 4.99 1.40 6.75
N ALA A 59 4.64 1.13 8.01
CA ALA A 59 4.76 2.12 9.08
C ALA A 59 6.23 2.50 9.35
N ILE A 60 7.15 1.53 9.26
CA ILE A 60 8.59 1.75 9.49
C ILE A 60 9.28 2.35 8.26
N LEU A 61 8.96 1.85 7.06
CA LEU A 61 9.65 2.18 5.80
C LEU A 61 8.88 3.16 4.90
N GLY A 62 7.69 3.60 5.28
CA GLY A 62 6.79 4.39 4.41
C GLY A 62 7.25 5.83 4.14
N LEU A 63 8.29 6.31 4.81
CA LEU A 63 8.97 7.61 4.64
C LEU A 63 8.07 8.88 4.60
N ALA A 64 6.76 8.75 4.82
CA ALA A 64 5.75 9.80 4.71
C ALA A 64 5.79 10.64 3.40
N LEU A 65 6.40 10.12 2.33
CA LEU A 65 6.67 10.90 1.11
C LEU A 65 5.41 11.35 0.37
N ALA A 66 4.35 10.52 0.37
CA ALA A 66 3.07 10.90 -0.22
C ALA A 66 2.42 12.08 0.51
N GLN A 67 2.56 12.13 1.84
CA GLN A 67 2.04 13.22 2.68
C GLN A 67 2.85 14.49 2.46
N ALA A 68 4.18 14.37 2.38
CA ALA A 68 5.08 15.47 2.04
C ALA A 68 4.76 16.04 0.66
N LEU A 69 4.61 15.20 -0.37
CA LEU A 69 4.24 15.64 -1.72
C LEU A 69 2.92 16.40 -1.69
N THR A 70 1.88 15.86 -1.06
CA THR A 70 0.56 16.52 -0.99
C THR A 70 0.63 17.89 -0.32
N ARG A 71 1.50 18.06 0.68
CA ARG A 71 1.71 19.34 1.36
C ARG A 71 2.47 20.35 0.51
N TRP A 72 3.62 19.96 -0.04
CA TRP A 72 4.54 20.88 -0.72
C TRP A 72 4.18 21.13 -2.18
N TYR A 73 3.46 20.22 -2.83
CA TYR A 73 3.09 20.35 -4.24
C TYR A 73 2.20 21.57 -4.51
N TRP A 74 1.32 21.93 -3.55
CA TRP A 74 0.40 23.06 -3.69
C TRP A 74 0.93 24.37 -3.10
N ASP A 75 2.16 24.37 -2.56
CA ASP A 75 2.77 25.57 -2.01
C ASP A 75 3.21 26.51 -3.15
N GLN A 76 2.82 27.79 -3.08
CA GLN A 76 3.16 28.81 -4.08
C GLN A 76 4.67 28.99 -4.25
N SER A 77 5.46 28.76 -3.21
CA SER A 77 6.93 28.84 -3.28
C SER A 77 7.55 27.74 -4.16
N PHE A 78 6.79 26.68 -4.48
CA PHE A 78 7.23 25.52 -5.25
C PHE A 78 6.43 25.30 -6.54
N SER A 79 5.56 26.24 -6.97
CA SER A 79 4.72 26.07 -8.17
C SER A 79 5.53 25.73 -9.41
N ASP A 80 6.68 26.38 -9.57
CA ASP A 80 7.56 26.22 -10.74
C ASP A 80 8.36 24.90 -10.70
N LYS A 81 8.41 24.26 -9.53
CA LYS A 81 9.18 23.03 -9.26
C LYS A 81 8.31 21.78 -9.16
N GLN A 82 6.99 21.89 -9.30
CA GLN A 82 6.03 20.78 -9.18
C GLN A 82 6.40 19.56 -10.02
N LYS A 83 6.76 19.77 -11.30
CA LYS A 83 7.18 18.67 -12.19
C LYS A 83 8.46 18.01 -11.68
N SER A 84 9.47 18.79 -11.30
CA SER A 84 10.72 18.25 -10.77
C SER A 84 10.50 17.48 -9.47
N MET A 85 9.70 18.02 -8.54
CA MET A 85 9.33 17.33 -7.30
C MET A 85 8.70 15.98 -7.57
N PHE A 86 7.72 15.92 -8.48
CA PHE A 86 7.05 14.68 -8.85
C PHE A 86 8.04 13.65 -9.43
N PHE A 87 8.87 14.04 -10.40
CA PHE A 87 9.84 13.12 -11.01
C PHE A 87 10.94 12.67 -10.06
N THR A 88 11.40 13.56 -9.17
CA THR A 88 12.38 13.20 -8.13
C THR A 88 11.80 12.21 -7.14
N LEU A 89 10.57 12.44 -6.66
CA LEU A 89 9.89 11.51 -5.76
C LEU A 89 9.59 10.17 -6.44
N LEU A 90 9.13 10.18 -7.68
CA LEU A 90 8.87 8.97 -8.45
C LEU A 90 10.16 8.15 -8.63
N THR A 91 11.24 8.79 -9.10
CA THR A 91 12.54 8.13 -9.29
C THR A 91 13.09 7.60 -7.97
N PHE A 92 12.96 8.38 -6.88
CA PHE A 92 13.38 7.96 -5.56
C PHE A 92 12.57 6.74 -5.08
N LEU A 93 11.25 6.75 -5.23
CA LEU A 93 10.39 5.63 -4.83
C LEU A 93 10.72 4.37 -5.63
N LEU A 94 10.93 4.48 -6.95
CA LEU A 94 11.33 3.35 -7.79
C LEU A 94 12.70 2.80 -7.35
N GLY A 95 13.69 3.67 -7.13
CA GLY A 95 15.02 3.26 -6.67
C GLY A 95 14.99 2.65 -5.27
N PHE A 96 14.23 3.22 -4.34
CA PHE A 96 14.07 2.73 -2.99
C PHE A 96 13.35 1.38 -2.97
N SER A 97 12.29 1.21 -3.77
CA SER A 97 11.60 -0.07 -3.92
C SER A 97 12.54 -1.14 -4.48
N PHE A 98 13.30 -0.82 -5.52
CA PHE A 98 14.30 -1.73 -6.08
C PHE A 98 15.41 -2.10 -5.08
N PHE A 99 15.87 -1.12 -4.29
CA PHE A 99 16.84 -1.35 -3.23
C PHE A 99 16.28 -2.28 -2.14
N LEU A 100 15.05 -2.04 -1.68
CA LEU A 100 14.39 -2.92 -0.71
C LEU A 100 14.21 -4.33 -1.29
N PHE A 101 13.80 -4.46 -2.55
CA PHE A 101 13.69 -5.76 -3.19
C PHE A 101 15.02 -6.52 -3.15
N ILE A 102 16.13 -5.90 -3.56
CA ILE A 102 17.46 -6.53 -3.51
C ILE A 102 17.87 -6.91 -2.09
N CYS A 103 17.64 -6.03 -1.11
CA CYS A 103 18.00 -6.29 0.29
C CYS A 103 17.17 -7.42 0.92
N PHE A 104 15.87 -7.46 0.65
CA PHE A 104 14.95 -8.42 1.28
C PHE A 104 14.82 -9.74 0.52
N TYR A 105 15.13 -9.78 -0.78
CA TYR A 105 15.09 -11.00 -1.59
C TYR A 105 15.89 -12.17 -0.99
N PRO A 106 17.16 -12.01 -0.55
CA PRO A 106 17.90 -13.12 0.07
C PRO A 106 17.38 -13.49 1.47
N PHE A 107 16.73 -12.55 2.17
CA PHE A 107 16.16 -12.75 3.51
C PHE A 107 14.75 -13.36 3.48
N SER A 108 14.15 -13.48 2.29
CA SER A 108 12.79 -14.01 2.10
C SER A 108 12.59 -15.40 2.72
N GLY A 109 13.60 -16.27 2.66
CA GLY A 109 13.56 -17.60 3.26
C GLY A 109 13.51 -17.58 4.80
N GLN A 110 14.27 -16.69 5.44
CA GLN A 110 14.29 -16.56 6.90
C GLN A 110 13.03 -15.87 7.43
N LEU A 111 12.53 -14.86 6.71
CA LEU A 111 11.25 -14.20 7.02
C LEU A 111 10.08 -15.18 6.89
N SER A 112 10.10 -16.07 5.89
CA SER A 112 9.07 -17.10 5.73
C SER A 112 9.01 -18.07 6.91
N ILE A 113 10.17 -18.46 7.46
CA ILE A 113 10.23 -19.41 8.58
C ILE A 113 9.84 -18.72 9.89
N LEU A 114 10.28 -17.47 10.09
CA LEU A 114 10.00 -16.69 11.29
C LEU A 114 8.53 -16.24 11.39
N LEU A 115 7.86 -16.00 10.26
CA LEU A 115 6.46 -15.56 10.22
C LEU A 115 5.45 -16.71 10.06
N PHE A 116 5.81 -17.81 9.40
CA PHE A 116 4.85 -18.85 9.03
C PHE A 116 5.17 -20.26 9.55
N GLU A 117 6.25 -20.44 10.32
CA GLU A 117 6.71 -21.71 10.94
C GLU A 117 6.84 -22.94 9.99
N LYS A 118 6.55 -22.83 8.69
CA LYS A 118 6.72 -23.87 7.65
C LYS A 118 7.15 -23.33 6.28
N ALA A 119 7.99 -24.12 5.61
CA ALA A 119 8.80 -23.77 4.43
C ALA A 119 8.05 -23.68 3.08
N ASP A 120 6.74 -23.92 3.01
CA ASP A 120 6.00 -23.98 1.73
C ASP A 120 5.60 -22.59 1.17
N PHE A 121 5.63 -21.53 1.98
CA PHE A 121 5.13 -20.21 1.58
C PHE A 121 6.15 -19.27 0.92
N SER A 122 7.38 -19.74 0.65
CA SER A 122 8.38 -18.93 -0.07
C SER A 122 7.92 -18.54 -1.49
N ARG A 123 7.01 -19.32 -2.09
CA ARG A 123 6.36 -18.98 -3.38
C ARG A 123 5.39 -17.79 -3.28
N LEU A 124 4.70 -17.63 -2.14
CA LEU A 124 3.73 -16.56 -1.93
C LEU A 124 4.44 -15.22 -1.67
N LEU A 125 5.55 -15.25 -0.91
CA LEU A 125 6.43 -14.10 -0.74
C LEU A 125 7.13 -13.69 -2.04
N ARG A 126 7.54 -14.66 -2.89
CA ARG A 126 8.07 -14.34 -4.23
C ARG A 126 7.03 -13.66 -5.11
N LEU A 127 5.80 -14.14 -5.13
CA LEU A 127 4.71 -13.52 -5.88
C LEU A 127 4.42 -12.08 -5.43
N LEU A 128 4.50 -11.80 -4.12
CA LEU A 128 4.30 -10.47 -3.55
C LEU A 128 5.47 -9.50 -3.81
N MET A 129 6.68 -10.03 -4.03
CA MET A 129 7.85 -9.22 -4.39
C MET A 129 7.96 -9.01 -5.91
N ASP A 130 7.45 -9.94 -6.72
CA ASP A 130 7.47 -9.88 -8.19
C ASP A 130 6.29 -9.08 -8.81
N SER A 131 5.31 -8.64 -8.00
CA SER A 131 4.18 -7.79 -8.42
C SER A 131 4.33 -6.33 -8.00
#